data_AF-M6GJX4-F1
#
_entry.id   AF-M6GJX4-F1
#
_cell.length_a   1.000
_cell.length_b   1.000
_cell.length_c   1.000
_cell.angle_alpha   90.00
_cell.angle_beta   90.00
_cell.angle_gamma   90.00
#
_symmetry.space_group_name_H-M   'P 1'
#
loop_
_entity.id
_entity.type
_entity.pdbx_description
1 polymer ?
#
loop_
_entity_poly.entity_id
_entity_poly.type
_entity_poly.pdbx_seq_one_letter_code
_entity_poly.pdbx_strand_id
1 'polypeptide(L)'
;MGMEYLTKIVTEYLKEEPIFFPRRAFLSYYVKNIQVSSGKNKTVEDLSKFEDESVWIRFLKEELNGIKENLSPLVKLYPKTPELILQSRIRWAKYFYKPLLNWKKIYER
;
A
#
# COMPACT_ATOMS: atom_id res chain seq x y z
N MET A 1 9.07 -18.90 6.37
CA MET A 1 8.40 -17.70 5.78
C MET A 1 6.87 -17.76 5.86
N GLY A 2 6.21 -18.89 5.60
CA GLY A 2 4.74 -18.97 5.57
C GLY A 2 4.03 -18.69 6.89
N MET A 3 4.44 -19.34 7.99
CA MET A 3 3.76 -19.16 9.29
C MET A 3 3.94 -17.76 9.88
N GLU A 4 5.16 -17.22 9.86
CA GLU A 4 5.43 -15.86 10.37
C GLU A 4 4.64 -14.77 9.62
N TYR A 5 4.46 -14.95 8.31
CA TYR A 5 3.62 -14.10 7.48
C TYR A 5 2.15 -14.18 7.87
N LEU A 6 1.61 -15.40 8.01
CA LEU A 6 0.23 -15.63 8.40
C LEU A 6 -0.05 -15.06 9.79
N THR A 7 0.85 -15.28 10.75
CA THR A 7 0.76 -14.68 12.08
C THR A 7 0.66 -13.16 12.01
N LYS A 8 1.53 -12.48 11.23
CA LYS A 8 1.49 -11.01 11.09
C LYS A 8 0.18 -10.51 10.52
N ILE A 9 -0.40 -11.19 9.53
CA ILE A 9 -1.69 -10.80 8.96
C ILE A 9 -2.83 -11.02 9.93
N VAL A 10 -2.87 -12.17 10.60
CA VAL A 10 -3.89 -12.47 11.59
C VAL A 10 -3.84 -11.45 12.73
N THR A 11 -2.65 -11.09 13.22
CA THR A 11 -2.49 -10.04 14.24
C THR A 11 -2.98 -8.67 13.76
N GLU A 12 -2.72 -8.28 12.51
CA GLU A 12 -3.25 -7.01 11.97
C GLU A 12 -4.77 -7.06 11.75
N TYR A 13 -5.33 -8.22 11.41
CA TYR A 13 -6.78 -8.43 11.21
C TYR A 13 -7.57 -8.47 12.53
N LEU A 14 -6.96 -8.99 13.61
CA LEU A 14 -7.57 -9.08 14.94
C LEU A 14 -7.59 -7.74 15.70
N LYS A 15 -7.06 -6.66 15.13
CA LYS A 15 -7.12 -5.33 15.75
C LYS A 15 -8.58 -4.85 15.77
N GLU A 16 -9.05 -4.48 16.97
CA GLU A 16 -10.40 -3.94 17.15
C GLU A 16 -10.59 -2.61 16.43
N GLU A 17 -9.53 -1.81 16.33
CA GLU A 17 -9.56 -0.57 15.55
C GLU A 17 -9.44 -0.87 14.04
N PRO A 18 -10.47 -0.54 13.24
CA PRO A 18 -10.44 -0.79 11.82
C PRO A 18 -9.35 0.05 11.16
N ILE A 19 -8.49 -0.64 10.41
CA ILE A 19 -7.41 -0.02 9.66
C ILE A 19 -7.92 0.40 8.27
N PHE A 20 -7.94 1.69 8.01
CA PHE A 20 -8.16 2.21 6.65
C PHE A 20 -6.86 2.19 5.85
N PHE A 21 -6.89 1.60 4.65
CA PHE A 21 -5.75 1.59 3.74
C PHE A 21 -6.19 1.83 2.29
N PRO A 22 -5.76 2.93 1.63
CA PRO A 22 -6.18 3.27 0.27
C PRO A 22 -5.45 2.41 -0.77
N ARG A 23 -5.95 1.20 -1.03
CA ARG A 23 -5.33 0.21 -1.95
C ARG A 23 -4.95 0.77 -3.31
N ARG A 24 -5.83 1.54 -3.96
CA ARG A 24 -5.56 2.14 -5.28
C ARG A 24 -4.41 3.15 -5.21
N ALA A 25 -4.37 3.98 -4.18
CA ALA A 25 -3.29 4.93 -3.95
C ALA A 25 -1.96 4.20 -3.77
N PHE A 26 -1.95 3.11 -3.00
CA PHE A 26 -0.77 2.27 -2.83
C PHE A 26 -0.30 1.66 -4.15
N LEU A 27 -1.19 1.11 -4.98
CA LEU A 27 -0.80 0.54 -6.28
C LEU A 27 -0.20 1.62 -7.21
N SER A 28 -0.78 2.81 -7.24
CA SER A 28 -0.21 3.94 -7.98
C SER A 28 1.17 4.34 -7.44
N TYR A 29 1.32 4.42 -6.12
CA TYR A 29 2.60 4.71 -5.47
C TYR A 29 3.65 3.63 -5.76
N TYR A 30 3.24 2.37 -5.72
CA TYR A 30 4.09 1.22 -5.99
C TYR A 30 4.67 1.29 -7.40
N VAL A 31 3.81 1.49 -8.41
CA VAL A 31 4.25 1.60 -9.81
C VAL A 31 5.16 2.82 -10.02
N LYS A 32 4.84 3.96 -9.41
CA LYS A 32 5.61 5.21 -9.60
C LYS A 32 6.96 5.22 -8.88
N ASN A 33 7.03 4.66 -7.66
CA ASN A 33 8.14 4.91 -6.74
C ASN A 33 8.89 3.66 -6.28
N ILE A 34 8.26 2.48 -6.32
CA ILE A 34 8.84 1.22 -5.81
C ILE A 34 9.28 0.35 -6.98
N GLN A 35 8.47 0.30 -8.04
CA GLN A 35 8.77 -0.42 -9.26
C GLN A 35 9.68 0.43 -10.15
N VAL A 36 10.99 0.16 -10.12
CA VAL A 36 11.95 0.82 -11.00
C VAL A 36 12.14 -0.02 -12.26
N SER A 37 11.80 0.55 -13.43
CA SER A 37 12.13 -0.06 -14.72
C SER A 37 13.64 0.03 -14.96
N SER A 38 14.34 -1.10 -14.93
CA SER A 38 15.75 -1.20 -15.30
C SER A 38 15.88 -1.90 -16.65
N GLY A 39 15.71 -1.13 -17.74
CA GLY A 39 15.93 -1.60 -19.11
C GLY A 39 15.03 -2.76 -19.55
N LYS A 40 15.28 -3.28 -20.77
CA LYS A 40 14.47 -4.32 -21.42
C LYS A 40 14.44 -5.59 -20.54
N ASN A 41 13.35 -5.79 -19.83
CA ASN A 41 12.94 -7.01 -19.12
C ASN A 41 13.42 -7.18 -17.66
N LYS A 42 13.88 -6.13 -16.96
CA LYS A 42 14.13 -6.23 -15.51
C LYS A 42 13.44 -5.14 -14.71
N THR A 43 12.39 -5.55 -14.01
CA THR A 43 11.77 -4.76 -12.94
C THR A 43 12.58 -4.96 -11.66
N VAL A 44 13.22 -3.90 -11.15
CA VAL A 44 13.90 -3.93 -9.84
C VAL A 44 13.02 -3.17 -8.85
N GLU A 45 12.75 -3.78 -7.70
CA GLU A 45 11.98 -3.16 -6.63
C GLU A 45 12.92 -2.52 -5.62
N ASP A 46 12.74 -1.21 -5.37
CA ASP A 46 13.39 -0.55 -4.26
C ASP A 46 12.59 -0.78 -2.97
N LEU A 47 12.85 -1.91 -2.31
CA LEU A 47 12.15 -2.30 -1.08
C LEU A 47 12.41 -1.33 0.09
N SER A 48 13.44 -0.47 0.01
CA SER A 48 13.70 0.55 1.04
C SER A 48 12.56 1.57 1.14
N LYS A 49 11.80 1.76 0.05
CA LYS A 49 10.64 2.67 0.00
C LYS A 49 9.46 2.22 0.85
N PHE A 50 9.43 0.96 1.30
CA PHE A 50 8.45 0.50 2.29
C PHE A 50 8.80 0.90 3.72
N GLU A 51 10.05 1.29 3.99
CA GLU A 51 10.48 1.75 5.32
C GLU A 51 10.37 3.29 5.46
N ASP A 52 10.27 4.01 4.34
CA ASP A 52 10.14 5.46 4.33
C ASP A 52 8.67 5.93 4.41
N GLU A 53 8.14 5.90 5.63
CA GLU A 53 6.77 6.38 5.93
C GLU A 53 6.59 7.88 5.61
N SER A 54 7.66 8.68 5.69
CA SER A 54 7.58 10.13 5.45
C SER A 54 7.24 10.44 3.99
N VAL A 55 7.85 9.72 3.05
CA VAL A 55 7.56 9.88 1.62
C VAL A 55 6.16 9.42 1.28
N TRP A 56 5.71 8.32 1.91
CA TRP A 56 4.32 7.85 1.76
C TRP A 56 3.30 8.88 2.26
N ILE A 57 3.50 9.44 3.45
CA ILE A 57 2.60 10.47 4.02
C ILE A 57 2.58 11.71 3.12
N ARG A 58 3.74 12.13 2.58
CA ARG A 58 3.80 13.26 1.65
C ARG A 58 2.99 12.98 0.38
N PHE A 59 3.17 11.80 -0.22
CA PHE A 59 2.40 11.38 -1.38
C PHE A 59 0.88 11.39 -1.11
N LEU A 60 0.45 10.89 0.05
CA LEU A 60 -0.96 10.91 0.45
C LEU A 60 -1.52 12.33 0.60
N LYS A 61 -0.72 13.28 1.09
CA LYS A 61 -1.12 14.69 1.18
C LYS A 61 -1.27 15.33 -0.19
N GLU A 62 -0.31 15.08 -1.08
CA GLU A 62 -0.30 15.62 -2.45
C GLU A 62 -1.48 15.08 -3.28
N GLU A 63 -1.75 13.78 -3.16
CA GLU A 63 -2.77 13.09 -3.97
C GLU A 63 -4.13 12.97 -3.26
N LEU A 64 -4.30 13.60 -2.08
CA LEU A 64 -5.46 13.40 -1.20
C LEU A 64 -6.81 13.53 -1.92
N ASN A 65 -6.97 14.58 -2.72
CA ASN A 65 -8.21 14.82 -3.47
C ASN A 65 -8.43 13.74 -4.54
N GLY A 66 -7.39 13.36 -5.28
CA GLY A 66 -7.48 12.28 -6.27
C GLY A 66 -7.79 10.92 -5.62
N ILE A 67 -7.24 10.65 -4.44
CA ILE A 67 -7.55 9.45 -3.66
C ILE A 67 -9.01 9.46 -3.24
N LYS A 68 -9.49 10.56 -2.64
CA LYS A 68 -10.89 10.73 -2.23
C LYS A 68 -11.84 10.49 -3.39
N GLU A 69 -11.57 11.05 -4.56
CA GLU A 69 -12.44 10.90 -5.72
C GLU A 69 -12.57 9.47 -6.23
N ASN A 70 -11.54 8.65 -6.00
CA ASN A 70 -11.52 7.24 -6.38
C ASN A 70 -12.13 6.29 -5.35
N LEU A 71 -12.59 6.80 -4.19
CA LEU A 71 -13.28 6.01 -3.17
C LEU A 71 -14.72 5.71 -3.58
N SER A 72 -15.29 4.67 -2.97
CA SER A 72 -16.72 4.38 -3.13
C SER A 72 -17.57 5.52 -2.55
N PRO A 73 -18.76 5.79 -3.12
CA PRO A 73 -19.63 6.88 -2.64
C PRO A 73 -19.90 6.82 -1.14
N LEU A 74 -20.12 5.63 -0.59
CA LEU A 74 -20.36 5.43 0.84
C LEU A 74 -19.17 5.88 1.70
N VAL A 75 -17.95 5.56 1.28
CA VAL A 75 -16.74 5.95 2.03
C VAL A 75 -16.52 7.46 1.91
N LYS A 76 -16.79 8.07 0.75
CA LYS A 76 -16.68 9.54 0.58
C LYS A 76 -17.57 10.32 1.56
N LEU A 77 -18.73 9.76 1.93
CA LEU A 77 -19.67 10.39 2.86
C LEU A 77 -19.20 10.38 4.31
N TYR A 78 -18.21 9.54 4.66
CA TYR A 78 -17.72 9.46 6.02
C TYR A 78 -16.86 10.70 6.36
N PRO A 79 -17.21 11.51 7.38
CA PRO A 79 -16.55 12.80 7.62
C PRO A 79 -15.05 12.70 7.90
N LYS A 80 -14.60 11.62 8.56
CA LYS A 80 -13.19 11.44 8.92
C LYS A 80 -12.35 10.74 7.83
N THR A 81 -12.86 10.63 6.61
CA THR A 81 -12.17 9.95 5.51
C THR A 81 -10.82 10.58 5.17
N PRO A 82 -10.66 11.91 5.11
CA PRO A 82 -9.35 12.53 4.88
C PRO A 82 -8.33 12.12 5.95
N GLU A 83 -8.71 12.14 7.22
CA GLU A 83 -7.86 11.77 8.34
C GLU A 83 -7.46 10.30 8.27
N LEU A 84 -8.42 9.41 7.95
CA LEU A 84 -8.17 7.99 7.76
C LEU A 84 -7.18 7.71 6.62
N ILE A 85 -7.29 8.43 5.50
CA ILE A 85 -6.33 8.33 4.40
C ILE A 85 -4.94 8.71 4.91
N LEU A 86 -4.80 9.84 5.60
CA LEU A 86 -3.51 10.38 6.04
C LEU A 86 -2.86 9.57 7.17
N GLN A 87 -3.64 8.84 7.97
CA GLN A 87 -3.14 7.95 9.02
C GLN A 87 -2.67 6.59 8.49
N SER A 88 -2.96 6.26 7.23
CA SER A 88 -2.51 5.04 6.59
C SER A 88 -0.99 4.92 6.58
N ARG A 89 -0.47 3.77 7.00
CA ARG A 89 0.99 3.49 7.03
C ARG A 89 1.41 2.53 5.92
N ILE A 90 2.47 2.82 5.18
CA ILE A 90 2.90 2.00 4.04
C ILE A 90 3.43 0.64 4.48
N ARG A 91 3.94 0.52 5.71
CA ARG A 91 4.36 -0.77 6.28
C ARG A 91 3.26 -1.83 6.32
N TRP A 92 1.99 -1.43 6.39
CA TRP A 92 0.86 -2.37 6.30
C TRP A 92 0.80 -3.04 4.93
N ALA A 93 1.10 -2.27 3.89
CA ALA A 93 1.16 -2.76 2.53
C ALA A 93 2.27 -3.79 2.33
N LYS A 94 3.41 -3.60 3.01
CA LYS A 94 4.57 -4.51 2.97
C LYS A 94 4.19 -5.94 3.38
N TYR A 95 3.27 -6.11 4.33
CA TYR A 95 2.82 -7.45 4.72
C TYR A 95 1.59 -7.88 3.95
N PHE A 96 0.63 -7.00 3.71
CA PHE A 96 -0.61 -7.40 3.05
C PHE A 96 -0.40 -7.77 1.56
N TYR A 97 0.34 -6.96 0.81
CA TYR A 97 0.49 -7.15 -0.64
C TYR A 97 1.70 -7.98 -1.04
N LYS A 98 2.59 -8.34 -0.10
CA LYS A 98 3.81 -9.10 -0.42
C LYS A 98 3.59 -10.41 -1.19
N PRO A 99 2.59 -11.25 -0.90
CA PRO A 99 2.36 -12.44 -1.73
C PRO A 99 1.89 -12.09 -3.13
N LEU A 100 1.10 -11.03 -3.29
CA LEU A 100 0.61 -10.60 -4.59
C LEU A 100 1.76 -10.06 -5.45
N LEU A 101 2.69 -9.33 -4.82
CA LEU A 101 3.93 -8.87 -5.46
C LEU A 101 4.88 -10.05 -5.77
N ASN A 102 5.03 -11.00 -4.86
CA ASN A 102 5.86 -12.19 -5.06
C ASN A 102 5.29 -13.11 -6.16
N TRP A 103 3.98 -13.25 -6.25
CA TRP A 103 3.31 -14.04 -7.28
C TRP A 103 3.66 -13.53 -8.68
N LYS A 104 3.62 -12.20 -8.88
CA LYS A 104 4.01 -11.57 -10.15
C LYS A 104 5.43 -11.95 -10.57
N LYS A 105 6.39 -12.04 -9.63
CA LYS A 105 7.78 -12.46 -9.91
C LYS A 105 7.93 -13.91 -10.36
N ILE A 106 7.05 -14.80 -9.93
CA ILE A 106 7.11 -16.23 -10.30
C ILE A 106 6.65 -16.42 -11.75
N TYR A 107 5.69 -15.62 -12.21
CA TYR A 107 5.12 -15.72 -13.56
C TYR A 107 5.82 -14.86 -14.62
N GLU A 108 6.70 -13.93 -14.23
CA GLU A 108 7.57 -13.17 -15.14
C GLU A 108 8.95 -13.85 -15.39
N ARG A 109 9.15 -15.08 -14.88
CA ARG A 109 10.30 -15.96 -15.16
C ARG A 109 9.99 -16.94 -16.28
#